data_AF-L0E157-F1
#
_entry.id   AF-L0E157-F1
#
_cell.length_a   1.000
_cell.length_b   1.000
_cell.length_c   1.000
_cell.angle_alpha   90.00
_cell.angle_beta   90.00
_cell.angle_gamma   90.00
#
_symmetry.space_group_name_H-M   'P 1'
#
loop_
_entity.id
_entity.type
_entity.pdbx_description
1 polymer ?
#
loop_
_entity_poly.entity_id
_entity_poly.type
_entity_poly.pdbx_seq_one_letter_code
_entity_poly.pdbx_strand_id
1 'polypeptide(L)'
;MSVEDRQYGLPRIDRLREVQARIRFGSVEPLLEDLGTLDLTGIHWVIVGGESGPRARPMRPEWVDNVRRQTEASGAAFFFKQWGAWGADGRRRAKKANGRVLNGRTWDETPGRWVGS
;
A
#
# COMPACT_ATOMS: atom_id res chain seq x y z
N MET A 1 -8.03 -5.09 -6.16
CA MET A 1 -8.53 -6.17 -5.29
C MET A 1 -7.52 -6.36 -4.19
N SER A 2 -8.03 -6.50 -2.95
CA SER A 2 -7.26 -6.60 -1.70
C SER A 2 -6.45 -7.89 -1.59
N VAL A 3 -5.24 -7.81 -1.03
CA VAL A 3 -4.34 -8.96 -0.76
C VAL A 3 -4.15 -9.02 0.75
N GLU A 4 -4.66 -10.09 1.38
CA GLU A 4 -4.90 -10.14 2.83
C GLU A 4 -4.04 -11.15 3.62
N ASP A 5 -3.15 -11.96 3.03
CA ASP A 5 -2.33 -12.91 3.83
C ASP A 5 -1.22 -13.66 3.06
N ARG A 6 -0.05 -13.92 3.69
CA ARG A 6 1.07 -14.70 3.11
C ARG A 6 0.73 -16.14 2.76
N GLN A 7 -0.24 -16.77 3.44
CA GLN A 7 -0.60 -18.17 3.20
C GLN A 7 -1.42 -18.35 1.90
N TYR A 8 -1.98 -17.27 1.33
CA TYR A 8 -2.76 -17.26 0.08
C TYR A 8 -2.30 -16.21 -0.95
N GLY A 9 -1.24 -15.45 -0.67
CA GLY A 9 -0.78 -14.31 -1.47
C GLY A 9 0.09 -14.63 -2.70
N LEU A 10 0.48 -15.90 -2.91
CA LEU A 10 1.42 -16.31 -3.96
C LEU A 10 0.80 -16.98 -5.22
N PRO A 11 -0.44 -16.65 -5.63
CA PRO A 11 -0.80 -16.79 -7.06
C PRO A 11 -1.38 -15.52 -7.72
N ARG A 12 -1.28 -14.33 -7.11
CA ARG A 12 -2.00 -13.13 -7.63
C ARG A 12 -1.17 -12.05 -8.30
N ILE A 13 0.16 -12.19 -8.36
CA ILE A 13 0.98 -11.38 -9.26
C ILE A 13 0.72 -11.77 -10.73
N ASP A 14 0.48 -13.05 -11.02
CA ASP A 14 0.25 -13.50 -12.39
C ASP A 14 -1.12 -13.08 -12.96
N ARG A 15 -2.15 -12.94 -12.12
CA ARG A 15 -3.48 -12.49 -12.58
C ARG A 15 -3.57 -10.97 -12.85
N LEU A 16 -2.56 -10.21 -12.44
CA LEU A 16 -2.38 -8.79 -12.80
C LEU A 16 -1.78 -8.61 -14.21
N ARG A 17 -1.32 -9.70 -14.85
CA ARG A 17 -0.79 -9.66 -16.22
C ARG A 17 -1.89 -9.61 -17.28
N GLU A 18 -3.11 -10.09 -16.98
CA GLU A 18 -4.19 -10.32 -17.96
C GLU A 18 -5.21 -9.18 -18.12
N VAL A 19 -5.19 -8.13 -17.28
CA VAL A 19 -6.12 -7.00 -17.43
C VAL A 19 -5.48 -5.89 -18.27
N GLN A 20 -6.01 -5.68 -19.48
CA GLN A 20 -5.73 -4.53 -20.35
C GLN A 20 -6.16 -3.22 -19.68
N ALA A 21 -5.34 -2.70 -18.77
CA ALA A 21 -5.39 -1.31 -18.36
C ALA A 21 -4.04 -0.68 -18.68
N ARG A 22 -4.07 0.50 -19.32
CA ARG A 22 -2.89 1.31 -19.68
C ARG A 22 -2.07 1.75 -18.46
N ILE A 23 -2.53 1.40 -17.24
CA ILE A 23 -1.91 1.59 -15.93
C ILE A 23 -2.04 0.28 -15.16
N ARG A 24 -0.93 -0.35 -14.77
CA ARG A 24 -0.93 -1.54 -13.88
C ARG A 24 -0.80 -1.08 -12.42
N PHE A 25 -1.78 -1.42 -11.60
CA PHE A 25 -1.81 -1.04 -10.18
C PHE A 25 -1.67 -2.26 -9.25
N GLY A 26 -0.87 -2.12 -8.19
CA GLY A 26 -0.85 -3.04 -7.05
C GLY A 26 -1.60 -2.40 -5.88
N SER A 27 -2.71 -3.01 -5.44
CA SER A 27 -3.39 -2.57 -4.21
C SER A 27 -2.96 -3.48 -3.06
N VAL A 28 -2.26 -2.91 -2.09
CA VAL A 28 -1.81 -3.58 -0.87
C VAL A 28 -2.68 -3.09 0.28
N GLU A 29 -3.95 -3.52 0.23
CA GLU A 29 -4.96 -3.15 1.20
C GLU A 29 -5.77 -4.38 1.58
N PRO A 30 -5.98 -4.66 2.87
CA PRO A 30 -5.16 -4.17 3.97
C PRO A 30 -3.73 -4.71 3.92
N LEU A 31 -2.74 -3.88 4.27
CA LEU A 31 -1.40 -4.37 4.57
C LEU A 31 -1.35 -4.92 5.99
N LEU A 32 -1.13 -6.22 6.11
CA LEU A 32 -1.30 -6.98 7.36
C LEU A 32 -0.01 -7.54 7.93
N GLU A 33 1.05 -7.53 7.12
CA GLU A 33 2.38 -7.95 7.49
C GLU A 33 3.42 -7.31 6.57
N ASP A 34 4.70 -7.51 6.87
CA ASP A 34 5.77 -7.15 5.96
C ASP A 34 5.79 -8.13 4.77
N LEU A 35 5.59 -7.61 3.56
CA LEU A 35 5.64 -8.41 2.33
C LEU A 35 7.07 -8.78 1.91
N GLY A 36 8.10 -8.21 2.55
CA GLY A 36 9.49 -8.42 2.16
C GLY A 36 9.77 -7.77 0.81
N THR A 37 10.49 -8.48 -0.08
CA THR A 37 10.84 -7.97 -1.41
C THR A 37 9.69 -8.20 -2.39
N LEU A 38 9.30 -7.14 -3.10
CA LEU A 38 8.24 -7.11 -4.10
C LEU A 38 8.83 -7.06 -5.51
N ASP A 39 8.34 -7.91 -6.42
CA ASP A 39 8.56 -7.73 -7.85
C ASP A 39 7.57 -6.70 -8.39
N LEU A 40 8.05 -5.47 -8.59
CA LEU A 40 7.27 -4.35 -9.11
C LEU A 40 7.46 -4.13 -10.62
N THR A 41 8.04 -5.11 -11.33
CA THR A 41 8.29 -5.00 -12.77
C THR A 41 6.99 -4.74 -13.54
N GLY A 42 6.92 -3.59 -14.22
CA GLY A 42 5.74 -3.16 -14.97
C GLY A 42 4.58 -2.63 -14.12
N ILE A 43 4.74 -2.50 -12.81
CA ILE A 43 3.77 -1.85 -11.91
C ILE A 43 4.05 -0.34 -11.90
N HIS A 44 3.01 0.45 -12.15
CA HIS A 44 3.13 1.90 -12.28
C HIS A 44 2.60 2.65 -11.06
N TRP A 45 1.80 1.97 -10.23
CA TRP A 45 1.16 2.55 -9.06
C TRP A 45 0.95 1.53 -7.97
N VAL A 46 1.30 1.89 -6.74
CA VAL A 46 1.02 1.08 -5.56
C VAL A 46 0.23 1.90 -4.55
N ILE A 47 -0.86 1.32 -4.06
CA ILE A 47 -1.77 1.92 -3.10
C ILE A 47 -1.71 1.09 -1.81
N VAL A 48 -1.39 1.71 -0.68
CA VAL A 48 -1.27 1.05 0.63
C VAL A 48 -2.27 1.61 1.63
N GLY A 49 -2.88 0.75 2.44
CA GLY A 49 -3.75 1.17 3.53
C GLY A 49 -4.09 0.05 4.52
N GLY A 50 -4.51 0.44 5.73
CA GLY A 50 -4.86 -0.49 6.80
C GLY A 50 -6.35 -0.85 6.88
N GLU A 51 -6.66 -1.91 7.63
CA GLU A 51 -8.02 -2.43 7.82
C GLU A 51 -8.94 -1.43 8.52
N SER A 52 -10.23 -1.47 8.17
CA SER A 52 -11.28 -0.75 8.88
C SER A 52 -12.27 -1.71 9.53
N GLY A 53 -13.00 -1.25 10.55
CA GLY A 53 -14.05 -2.02 11.19
C GLY A 53 -13.72 -2.56 12.59
N PRO A 54 -14.65 -3.30 13.20
CA PRO A 54 -14.58 -3.69 14.60
C PRO A 54 -13.47 -4.73 14.90
N ARG A 55 -13.01 -5.47 13.90
CA ARG A 55 -11.97 -6.51 14.00
C ARG A 55 -10.69 -6.17 13.23
N ALA A 56 -10.52 -4.92 12.85
CA ALA A 56 -9.35 -4.47 12.10
C ALA A 56 -8.06 -4.82 12.86
N ARG A 57 -7.06 -5.30 12.12
CA ARG A 57 -5.70 -5.55 12.59
C ARG A 57 -4.84 -4.30 12.46
N PRO A 58 -3.86 -4.08 13.36
CA PRO A 58 -2.94 -2.97 13.25
C PRO A 58 -1.98 -3.16 12.08
N MET A 59 -1.82 -2.13 11.26
CA MET A 59 -0.77 -2.04 10.24
C MET A 59 0.41 -1.28 10.85
N ARG A 60 1.63 -1.80 10.67
CA ARG A 60 2.82 -1.16 11.23
C ARG A 60 3.49 -0.19 10.25
N PRO A 61 4.01 0.97 10.72
CA PRO A 61 4.68 1.93 9.86
C PRO A 61 5.85 1.35 9.06
N GLU A 62 6.64 0.47 9.66
CA GLU A 62 7.79 -0.16 8.99
C GLU A 62 7.40 -0.96 7.74
N TRP A 63 6.19 -1.56 7.72
CA TRP A 63 5.71 -2.31 6.56
C TRP A 63 5.34 -1.38 5.41
N VAL A 64 4.66 -0.27 5.73
CA VAL A 64 4.28 0.74 4.74
C VAL A 64 5.54 1.37 4.14
N ASP A 65 6.53 1.65 4.98
CA ASP A 65 7.82 2.20 4.53
C ASP A 65 8.62 1.23 3.68
N ASN A 66 8.54 -0.08 3.94
CA ASN A 66 9.17 -1.05 3.07
C ASN A 66 8.58 -1.02 1.66
N VAL A 67 7.24 -0.99 1.53
CA VAL A 67 6.57 -0.86 0.24
C VAL A 67 6.95 0.45 -0.44
N ARG A 68 6.92 1.58 0.29
CA ARG A 68 7.25 2.91 -0.23
C ARG A 68 8.66 2.98 -0.81
N ARG A 69 9.66 2.44 -0.11
CA ARG A 69 11.05 2.42 -0.60
C ARG A 69 11.18 1.61 -1.89
N GLN A 70 10.47 0.47 -1.98
CA GLN A 70 10.54 -0.38 -3.15
C GLN A 70 9.83 0.24 -4.36
N THR A 71 8.72 0.96 -4.13
CA THR A 71 8.04 1.71 -5.21
C THR A 71 8.89 2.85 -5.73
N GLU A 72 9.55 3.58 -4.83
CA GLU A 72 10.50 4.63 -5.18
C GLU A 72 11.66 4.06 -6.02
N ALA A 73 12.25 2.94 -5.58
CA ALA A 73 13.32 2.25 -6.30
C ALA A 73 12.88 1.69 -7.67
N SER A 74 11.62 1.29 -7.82
CA SER A 74 11.08 0.78 -9.08
C SER A 74 10.54 1.87 -10.02
N GLY A 75 10.55 3.15 -9.59
CA GLY A 75 9.93 4.26 -10.32
C GLY A 75 8.40 4.22 -10.37
N ALA A 76 7.76 3.40 -9.53
CA ALA A 76 6.30 3.33 -9.42
C ALA A 76 5.79 4.45 -8.51
N ALA A 77 4.62 5.01 -8.81
CA ALA A 77 3.97 5.97 -7.93
C ALA A 77 3.51 5.29 -6.63
N PHE A 78 3.64 5.99 -5.50
CA PHE A 78 3.19 5.52 -4.19
C PHE A 78 2.03 6.37 -3.64
N PHE A 79 0.93 5.70 -3.29
CA PHE A 79 -0.22 6.33 -2.65
C PHE A 79 -0.52 5.68 -1.31
N PHE A 80 -0.46 6.47 -0.24
CA PHE A 80 -0.87 6.02 1.09
C PHE A 80 -2.31 6.45 1.36
N LYS A 81 -3.22 5.47 1.41
CA LYS A 81 -4.65 5.72 1.52
C LYS A 81 -5.08 6.10 2.93
N GLN A 82 -4.68 5.35 3.94
CA GLN A 82 -4.99 5.60 5.35
C GLN A 82 -4.44 4.50 6.26
N TRP A 83 -4.34 4.79 7.55
CA TRP A 83 -4.00 3.81 8.58
C TRP A 83 -5.13 2.81 8.93
N GLY A 84 -6.38 3.15 8.69
CA GLY A 84 -7.51 2.32 9.10
C GLY A 84 -7.91 2.54 10.55
N ALA A 85 -8.36 1.49 11.24
CA ALA A 85 -8.84 1.60 12.62
C ALA A 85 -7.73 1.77 13.66
N TRP A 86 -6.48 1.49 13.29
CA TRP A 86 -5.29 1.64 14.14
C TRP A 86 -4.40 2.72 13.57
N GLY A 87 -4.03 3.73 14.35
CA GLY A 87 -3.08 4.75 13.92
C GLY A 87 -1.63 4.25 13.89
N ALA A 88 -0.74 5.05 13.32
CA ALA A 88 0.71 4.80 13.35
C ALA A 88 1.26 4.66 14.78
N ASP A 89 0.58 5.28 15.75
CA ASP A 89 0.88 5.23 17.19
C ASP A 89 0.37 3.94 17.86
N GLY A 90 -0.17 2.99 17.11
CA GLY A 90 -0.77 1.76 17.64
C GLY A 90 -2.07 2.00 18.40
N ARG A 91 -2.68 3.19 18.32
CA ARG A 91 -3.93 3.49 19.04
C ARG A 91 -5.13 3.28 18.13
N ARG A 92 -6.16 2.63 18.69
CA ARG A 92 -7.40 2.39 17.98
C ARG A 92 -8.31 3.62 18.01
N ARG A 93 -8.76 4.08 16.84
CA ARG A 93 -9.67 5.23 16.67
C ARG A 93 -10.57 5.03 15.46
N ALA A 94 -11.54 5.91 15.26
CA ALA A 94 -12.30 5.96 14.01
C ALA A 94 -11.33 6.20 12.83
N LYS A 95 -11.56 5.55 11.69
CA LYS A 95 -10.65 5.61 10.52
C LYS A 95 -10.32 7.04 10.08
N LYS A 96 -11.30 7.95 10.16
CA LYS A 96 -11.15 9.37 9.83
C LYS A 96 -10.16 10.08 10.76
N ALA A 97 -10.06 9.65 12.03
CA ALA A 97 -9.20 10.25 13.03
C ALA A 97 -7.73 9.78 12.92
N ASN A 98 -7.48 8.58 12.39
CA ASN A 98 -6.11 8.09 12.18
C ASN A 98 -5.47 8.67 10.92
N GLY A 99 -6.28 9.09 9.94
CA GLY A 99 -5.83 9.91 8.82
C GLY A 99 -4.88 9.21 7.85
N ARG A 100 -4.08 10.03 7.15
CA ARG A 100 -3.28 9.67 5.97
C ARG A 100 -1.82 10.10 6.06
N VAL A 101 -1.36 10.48 7.25
CA VAL A 101 0.00 10.99 7.45
C VAL A 101 0.93 9.81 7.71
N LEU A 102 1.93 9.63 6.85
CA LEU A 102 3.02 8.67 7.00
C LEU A 102 4.33 9.46 6.98
N ASN A 103 5.16 9.30 8.01
CA ASN A 103 6.42 10.03 8.18
C ASN A 103 6.28 11.55 8.03
N GLY A 104 5.26 12.11 8.68
CA GLY A 104 5.03 13.56 8.73
C GLY A 104 4.42 14.20 7.49
N ARG A 105 4.10 13.44 6.44
CA ARG A 105 3.43 13.95 5.22
C ARG A 105 2.37 13.01 4.67
N THR A 106 1.56 13.49 3.74
CA THR A 106 0.73 12.62 2.90
C THR A 106 1.50 12.15 1.68
N TRP A 107 1.09 11.00 1.15
CA TRP A 107 1.68 10.39 -0.05
C TRP A 107 0.55 10.15 -1.04
N ASP A 108 0.43 11.03 -2.02
CA ASP A 108 -0.73 11.12 -2.92
C ASP A 108 -0.31 11.00 -4.39
N GLU A 109 0.78 10.25 -4.67
CA GLU A 109 1.32 10.15 -6.03
C GLU A 109 0.36 9.39 -6.94
N THR A 110 0.36 9.79 -8.21
CA THR A 110 -0.43 9.17 -9.28
C THR A 110 0.46 8.89 -10.49
N PRO A 111 0.16 7.86 -11.30
CA PRO A 111 0.87 7.60 -12.54
C PRO A 111 0.93 8.83 -13.43
N GLY A 112 2.12 9.16 -13.95
CA GLY A 112 2.33 10.31 -14.84
C GLY A 112 2.65 11.64 -14.12
N ARG A 113 2.52 11.73 -12.80
CA ARG A 113 3.03 12.85 -12.00
C ARG A 113 4.40 12.50 -11.41
N TRP A 114 5.37 12.18 -12.27
CA TRP A 114 6.76 12.03 -11.86
C TRP A 114 7.44 13.40 -12.02
N VAL A 115 7.59 14.13 -10.92
CA VAL A 115 8.42 15.34 -10.85
C VAL A 115 9.72 14.94 -10.16
N GLY A 116 10.61 14.31 -10.93
CA GLY A 116 12.00 14.13 -10.53
C GLY A 116 12.83 15.24 -11.18
N SER A 117 13.31 16.16 -10.35
CA SER A 117 14.39 17.11 -10.64
C SER A 117 15.34 17.08 -9.45
#